data_AF-A0A7V2NG90-F1
#
_entry.id   AF-A0A7V2NG90-F1
#
_cell.length_a   1.000
_cell.length_b   1.000
_cell.length_c   1.000
_cell.angle_alpha   90.00
_cell.angle_beta   90.00
_cell.angle_gamma   90.00
#
_symmetry.space_group_name_H-M   'P 1'
#
loop_
_entity.id
_entity.type
_entity.pdbx_description
1 polymer ?
#
loop_
_entity_poly.entity_id
_entity_poly.type
_entity_poly.pdbx_seq_one_letter_code
_entity_poly.pdbx_strand_id
1 'polypeptide(L)'
;MIRKFLTFLFICIFSFGLAQVRIDRIESLSKSPQTIEKAVEELIKYIVQNRGLSKEEEVFACALYSKRRLLEKYGDRYPELMDLITREDWENFRKKLLILKESLDEDFKLVFNIFPQLKIDIDDLFHSIDNKDYEKVKEKLKRVKYLWKIPGYNSFFENRSDLLVYPVMLITLEDPTLLDTDLKRFLYGVFSSVDFLTLERSFTAQFSNLDETDYIAALKFSEFLIEGLNKKGEAPNNELIGIYAELSLYFSLEKSLYAFAQNFSNIPNEILAKKLIELTNYLESWENLKIKRERLKNQMISMLSELAIRTQFIDKVNLKETELETLKKLISNINTPEFVTKLSLILSSLSKAPARVPERTDSKDRDHNFRKLLKLFLVFLPFILFVVILTFLPLRLKANLFGRIGFKKMALYFFRKMLKKNPSSPTLHAELAAMYEKLGMIDQARIEYKIAMRLLENLETKTRRVKHENSNF
;
A
#
# COMPACT_ATOMS: atom_id res chain seq x y z
N MET A 1 55.74 -27.73 69.60
CA MET A 1 55.25 -28.50 68.43
C MET A 1 53.88 -28.02 67.92
N ILE A 2 52.96 -27.61 68.81
CA ILE A 2 51.60 -27.14 68.47
C ILE A 2 51.56 -25.82 67.66
N ARG A 3 52.53 -24.92 67.85
CA ARG A 3 52.57 -23.62 67.14
C ARG A 3 52.93 -23.70 65.65
N LYS A 4 53.59 -24.79 65.21
CA LYS A 4 53.88 -25.07 63.79
C LYS A 4 52.72 -25.81 63.10
N PHE A 5 51.86 -26.48 63.87
CA PHE A 5 50.67 -27.15 63.35
C PHE A 5 49.54 -26.15 63.07
N LEU A 6 49.42 -25.09 63.89
CA LEU A 6 48.44 -24.03 63.68
C LEU A 6 48.75 -23.14 62.47
N THR A 7 50.03 -22.86 62.19
CA THR A 7 50.43 -22.12 60.98
C THR A 7 50.30 -22.95 59.71
N PHE A 8 50.47 -24.28 59.79
CA PHE A 8 50.19 -25.17 58.67
C PHE A 8 48.67 -25.32 58.42
N LEU A 9 47.85 -25.35 59.48
CA LEU A 9 46.39 -25.34 59.37
C LEU A 9 45.86 -24.01 58.81
N PHE A 10 46.50 -22.87 59.13
CA PHE A 10 46.12 -21.55 58.60
C PHE A 10 46.50 -21.38 57.11
N ILE A 11 47.58 -22.01 56.67
CA ILE A 11 47.99 -22.04 55.25
C ILE A 11 47.14 -23.02 54.44
N CYS A 12 46.64 -24.11 55.05
CA CYS A 12 45.72 -25.04 54.39
C CYS A 12 44.26 -24.58 54.36
N ILE A 13 43.85 -23.61 55.20
CA ILE A 13 42.50 -23.01 55.14
C ILE A 13 42.47 -21.79 54.19
N PHE A 14 43.60 -21.14 53.91
CA PHE A 14 43.71 -20.13 52.84
C PHE A 14 44.00 -20.70 51.44
N SER A 15 44.15 -22.02 51.34
CA SER A 15 44.13 -22.78 50.08
C SER A 15 42.77 -23.45 49.85
N PHE A 16 41.68 -22.88 50.37
CA PHE A 16 40.35 -23.21 49.87
C PHE A 16 40.26 -22.65 48.45
N GLY A 17 40.18 -23.56 47.47
CA GLY A 17 40.43 -23.29 46.07
C GLY A 17 39.80 -22.01 45.56
N LEU A 18 40.64 -21.08 45.12
CA LEU A 18 40.29 -20.21 44.01
C LEU A 18 40.10 -21.14 42.81
N ALA A 19 38.90 -21.71 42.68
CA ALA A 19 38.49 -22.34 41.44
C ALA A 19 38.70 -21.28 40.37
N GLN A 20 39.72 -21.48 39.53
CA GLN A 20 40.05 -20.57 38.45
C GLN A 20 38.78 -20.34 37.66
N VAL A 21 38.28 -19.10 37.65
CA VAL A 21 37.06 -18.79 36.92
C VAL A 21 37.40 -19.03 35.46
N ARG A 22 36.69 -19.96 34.81
CA ARG A 22 36.90 -20.29 33.41
C ARG A 22 35.86 -19.57 32.57
N ILE A 23 36.30 -19.00 31.45
CA ILE A 23 35.42 -18.28 30.53
C ILE A 23 34.27 -19.17 30.03
N ASP A 24 34.53 -20.45 29.73
CA ASP A 24 33.50 -21.43 29.32
C ASP A 24 32.36 -21.58 30.34
N ARG A 25 32.69 -21.48 31.64
CA ARG A 25 31.69 -21.55 32.70
C ARG A 25 30.82 -20.30 32.69
N ILE A 26 31.42 -19.13 32.52
CA ILE A 26 30.69 -17.86 32.40
C ILE A 26 29.79 -17.91 31.17
N GLU A 27 30.29 -18.42 30.05
CA GLU A 27 29.50 -18.61 28.84
C GLU A 27 28.30 -19.51 29.10
N SER A 28 28.47 -20.66 29.75
CA SER A 28 27.36 -21.56 30.08
C SER A 28 26.28 -20.89 30.95
N LEU A 29 26.70 -20.07 31.93
CA LEU A 29 25.79 -19.30 32.78
C LEU A 29 25.07 -18.19 31.99
N SER A 30 25.69 -17.67 30.93
CA SER A 30 25.09 -16.63 30.10
C SER A 30 23.93 -17.11 29.21
N LYS A 31 23.71 -18.44 29.10
CA LYS A 31 22.69 -19.03 28.23
C LYS A 31 21.33 -19.24 28.91
N SER A 32 21.16 -18.78 30.16
CA SER A 32 19.87 -18.84 30.88
C SER A 32 19.51 -17.47 31.48
N PRO A 33 18.25 -17.00 31.31
CA PRO A 33 17.81 -15.73 31.89
C PRO A 33 17.99 -15.65 33.41
N GLN A 34 17.80 -16.78 34.11
CA GLN A 34 17.90 -16.86 35.57
C GLN A 34 19.34 -16.74 36.08
N THR A 35 20.34 -17.00 35.23
CA THR A 35 21.75 -17.03 35.62
C THR A 35 22.59 -15.89 35.03
N ILE A 36 21.97 -14.95 34.30
CA ILE A 36 22.69 -13.82 33.69
C ILE A 36 23.44 -12.97 34.72
N GLU A 37 22.80 -12.59 35.84
CA GLU A 37 23.48 -11.77 36.86
C GLU A 37 24.69 -12.49 37.45
N LYS A 38 24.56 -13.79 37.69
CA LYS A 38 25.67 -14.62 38.15
C LYS A 38 26.80 -14.70 37.12
N ALA A 39 26.47 -14.76 35.82
CA ALA A 39 27.47 -14.73 34.76
C ALA A 39 28.23 -13.40 34.76
N VAL A 40 27.54 -12.27 34.97
CA VAL A 40 28.17 -10.93 35.05
C VAL A 40 29.10 -10.83 36.26
N GLU A 41 28.66 -11.30 37.43
CA GLU A 41 29.50 -11.35 38.63
C GLU A 41 30.77 -12.18 38.45
N GLU A 42 30.65 -13.37 37.83
CA GLU A 42 31.80 -14.24 37.53
C GLU A 42 32.72 -13.62 36.47
N LEU A 43 32.19 -12.90 35.48
CA LEU A 43 33.00 -12.16 34.50
C LEU A 43 33.82 -11.04 35.16
N ILE A 44 33.23 -10.28 36.09
CA ILE A 44 33.97 -9.24 36.83
C ILE A 44 35.13 -9.87 37.61
N LYS A 45 34.90 -11.00 38.28
CA LYS A 45 35.97 -11.75 38.97
C LYS A 45 37.06 -12.22 38.00
N TYR A 46 36.66 -12.71 36.83
CA TYR A 46 37.59 -13.14 35.78
C TYR A 46 38.49 -11.99 35.30
N ILE A 47 37.93 -10.82 35.03
CA ILE A 47 38.68 -9.63 34.59
C ILE A 47 39.72 -9.23 35.64
N VAL A 48 39.33 -9.22 36.92
CA VAL A 48 40.23 -8.86 38.03
C VAL A 48 41.37 -9.89 38.17
N GLN A 49 41.08 -11.18 38.04
CA GLN A 49 42.08 -12.25 38.14
C GLN A 49 43.10 -12.22 36.99
N ASN A 50 42.63 -11.97 35.76
CA ASN A 50 43.47 -12.03 34.55
C ASN A 50 44.04 -10.66 34.13
N ARG A 51 43.68 -9.58 34.83
CA ARG A 51 44.10 -8.19 34.56
C ARG A 51 43.73 -7.68 33.16
N GLY A 52 42.58 -8.09 32.65
CA GLY A 52 42.07 -7.67 31.35
C GLY A 52 41.29 -8.76 30.64
N LEU A 53 40.94 -8.48 29.38
CA LEU A 53 40.28 -9.40 28.45
C LEU A 53 41.08 -9.45 27.14
N SER A 54 41.09 -10.59 26.49
CA SER A 54 41.46 -10.71 25.09
C SER A 54 40.38 -10.08 24.19
N LYS A 55 40.68 -9.84 22.92
CA LYS A 55 39.68 -9.29 21.97
C LYS A 55 38.44 -10.18 21.83
N GLU A 56 38.61 -11.50 21.86
CA GLU A 56 37.51 -12.45 21.76
C GLU A 56 36.65 -12.41 23.03
N GLU A 57 37.29 -12.28 24.19
CA GLU A 57 36.60 -12.16 25.47
C GLU A 57 35.89 -10.81 25.64
N GLU A 58 36.40 -9.73 25.04
CA GLU A 58 35.71 -8.43 24.96
C GLU A 58 34.41 -8.51 24.15
N VAL A 59 34.41 -9.24 23.03
CA VAL A 59 33.19 -9.49 22.24
C VAL A 59 32.17 -10.28 23.07
N PHE A 60 32.62 -11.34 23.75
CA PHE A 60 31.76 -12.09 24.67
C PHE A 60 31.21 -11.21 25.81
N ALA A 61 32.05 -10.39 26.43
CA ALA A 61 31.63 -9.48 27.48
C ALA A 61 30.56 -8.49 26.98
N CYS A 62 30.75 -7.91 25.79
CA CYS A 62 29.76 -7.05 25.14
C CYS A 62 28.43 -7.79 24.94
N ALA A 63 28.47 -9.03 24.44
CA ALA A 63 27.27 -9.85 24.25
C ALA A 63 26.55 -10.11 25.58
N LEU A 64 27.29 -10.49 26.64
CA LEU A 64 26.73 -10.74 27.97
C LEU A 64 26.05 -9.50 28.56
N TYR A 65 26.70 -8.33 28.51
CA TYR A 65 26.10 -7.08 28.99
C TYR A 65 24.90 -6.64 28.15
N SER A 66 24.92 -6.87 26.83
CA SER A 66 23.76 -6.67 25.95
C SER A 66 22.57 -7.54 26.38
N LYS A 67 22.80 -8.84 26.63
CA LYS A 67 21.75 -9.75 27.11
C LYS A 67 21.16 -9.27 28.43
N ARG A 68 22.01 -8.91 29.40
CA ARG A 68 21.58 -8.38 30.70
C ARG A 68 20.68 -7.17 30.56
N ARG A 69 21.11 -6.17 29.77
CA ARG A 69 20.34 -4.94 29.56
C ARG A 69 18.99 -5.21 28.89
N LEU A 70 18.95 -6.08 27.89
CA LEU A 70 17.71 -6.45 27.22
C LEU A 70 16.77 -7.20 28.17
N LEU A 71 17.29 -8.14 28.96
CA LEU A 71 16.51 -8.90 29.92
C LEU A 71 15.95 -8.02 31.04
N GLU A 72 16.76 -7.13 31.61
CA GLU A 72 16.34 -6.19 32.67
C GLU A 72 15.18 -5.30 32.22
N LYS A 73 15.24 -4.81 30.97
CA LYS A 73 14.24 -3.86 30.46
C LYS A 73 13.01 -4.53 29.85
N TYR A 74 13.16 -5.72 29.28
CA TYR A 74 12.13 -6.35 28.45
C TYR A 74 11.74 -7.77 28.88
N GLY A 75 12.29 -8.29 29.98
CA GLY A 75 12.01 -9.62 30.52
C GLY A 75 10.51 -9.92 30.65
N ASP A 76 9.75 -9.00 31.23
CA ASP A 76 8.31 -9.16 31.43
C ASP A 76 7.49 -8.94 30.15
N ARG A 77 7.95 -8.04 29.27
CA ARG A 77 7.24 -7.64 28.05
C ARG A 77 7.38 -8.68 26.93
N TYR A 78 8.56 -9.27 26.80
CA TYR A 78 8.90 -10.20 25.72
C TYR A 78 9.63 -11.44 26.25
N PRO A 79 9.03 -12.23 27.15
CA PRO A 79 9.71 -13.33 27.84
C PRO A 79 10.26 -14.38 26.88
N GLU A 80 9.48 -14.77 25.85
CA GLU A 80 9.93 -15.71 24.83
C GLU A 80 11.10 -15.15 24.00
N LEU A 81 11.08 -13.86 23.65
CA LEU A 81 12.15 -13.23 22.87
C LEU A 81 13.43 -13.15 23.69
N MET A 82 13.32 -12.85 25.00
CA MET A 82 14.45 -12.81 25.91
C MET A 82 15.07 -14.18 26.13
N ASP A 83 14.27 -15.26 26.21
CA ASP A 83 14.79 -16.63 26.27
C ASP A 83 15.61 -16.97 25.01
N LEU A 84 15.08 -16.66 23.82
CA LEU A 84 15.79 -16.86 22.55
C LEU A 84 17.09 -16.06 22.45
N ILE A 85 17.08 -14.78 22.85
CA ILE A 85 18.27 -13.91 22.88
C ILE A 85 19.32 -14.46 23.85
N THR A 86 18.88 -14.90 25.03
CA THR A 86 19.77 -15.37 26.08
C THR A 86 20.46 -16.68 25.68
N ARG A 87 19.69 -17.62 25.10
CA ARG A 87 20.18 -18.88 24.55
C ARG A 87 20.99 -18.73 23.27
N GLU A 88 21.00 -17.54 22.67
CA GLU A 88 21.60 -17.26 21.36
C GLU A 88 21.00 -18.12 20.22
N ASP A 89 19.68 -18.36 20.28
CA ASP A 89 18.96 -19.11 19.26
C ASP A 89 18.56 -18.19 18.08
N TRP A 90 19.52 -17.97 17.17
CA TRP A 90 19.33 -17.10 15.99
C TRP A 90 18.16 -17.54 15.12
N GLU A 91 18.02 -18.85 14.88
CA GLU A 91 17.04 -19.38 13.95
C GLU A 91 15.61 -19.14 14.43
N ASN A 92 15.33 -19.43 15.70
CA ASN A 92 14.01 -19.18 16.26
C ASN A 92 13.77 -17.70 16.55
N PHE A 93 14.82 -16.93 16.87
CA PHE A 93 14.72 -15.47 16.96
C PHE A 93 14.29 -14.86 15.61
N ARG A 94 14.91 -15.28 14.50
CA ARG A 94 14.55 -14.85 13.14
C ARG A 94 13.11 -15.22 12.78
N LYS A 95 12.65 -16.44 13.12
CA LYS A 95 11.25 -16.84 12.95
C LYS A 95 10.30 -15.96 13.76
N LYS A 96 10.72 -15.48 14.94
CA LYS A 96 9.92 -14.54 15.72
C LYS A 96 9.82 -13.18 15.03
N LEU A 97 10.91 -12.69 14.41
CA LEU A 97 10.88 -11.46 13.61
C LEU A 97 9.87 -11.54 12.46
N LEU A 98 9.72 -12.68 11.79
CA LEU A 98 8.72 -12.88 10.74
C LEU A 98 7.29 -12.53 11.23
N ILE A 99 6.95 -12.93 12.46
CA ILE A 99 5.58 -12.82 13.00
C ILE A 99 5.30 -11.44 13.60
N LEU A 100 6.34 -10.69 14.00
CA LEU A 100 6.19 -9.34 14.56
C LEU A 100 5.58 -8.37 13.54
N LYS A 101 4.61 -7.56 13.96
CA LYS A 101 3.95 -6.57 13.08
C LYS A 101 4.69 -5.22 13.02
N GLU A 102 5.42 -4.91 14.09
CA GLU A 102 6.03 -3.61 14.33
C GLU A 102 7.53 -3.75 14.59
N SER A 103 8.23 -2.62 14.51
CA SER A 103 9.64 -2.55 14.91
C SER A 103 9.76 -2.74 16.41
N LEU A 104 10.87 -3.35 16.81
CA LEU A 104 11.29 -3.42 18.21
C LEU A 104 11.80 -2.06 18.69
N ASP A 105 11.87 -1.92 20.02
CA ASP A 105 12.37 -0.74 20.70
C ASP A 105 13.86 -0.49 20.41
N GLU A 106 14.32 0.76 20.48
CA GLU A 106 15.68 1.20 20.09
C GLU A 106 16.83 0.39 20.74
N ASP A 107 16.64 -0.10 21.98
CA ASP A 107 17.66 -0.91 22.65
C ASP A 107 17.91 -2.26 21.97
N PHE A 108 16.99 -2.76 21.15
CA PHE A 108 17.15 -4.03 20.45
C PHE A 108 18.30 -4.02 19.45
N LYS A 109 18.89 -2.87 19.09
CA LYS A 109 20.17 -2.85 18.36
C LYS A 109 21.29 -3.61 19.07
N LEU A 110 21.19 -3.80 20.39
CA LEU A 110 22.13 -4.58 21.19
C LEU A 110 22.19 -6.06 20.78
N VAL A 111 21.17 -6.58 20.08
CA VAL A 111 21.18 -7.96 19.55
C VAL A 111 22.29 -8.17 18.52
N PHE A 112 22.80 -7.10 17.91
CA PHE A 112 23.95 -7.18 16.99
C PHE A 112 25.24 -7.62 17.69
N ASN A 113 25.37 -7.38 18.99
CA ASN A 113 26.49 -7.90 19.78
C ASN A 113 26.32 -9.38 20.12
N ILE A 114 25.10 -9.92 20.00
CA ILE A 114 24.72 -11.26 20.47
C ILE A 114 24.67 -12.24 19.29
N PHE A 115 24.20 -11.80 18.12
CA PHE A 115 24.03 -12.63 16.94
C PHE A 115 25.02 -12.25 15.82
N PRO A 116 26.25 -12.78 15.85
CA PRO A 116 27.21 -12.57 14.76
C PRO A 116 26.73 -13.15 13.42
N GLN A 117 25.82 -14.14 13.45
CA GLN A 117 25.21 -14.75 12.26
C GLN A 117 24.50 -13.73 11.36
N LEU A 118 24.01 -12.63 11.93
CA LEU A 118 23.40 -11.56 11.15
C LEU A 118 24.36 -10.99 10.11
N LYS A 119 25.62 -10.73 10.51
CA LYS A 119 26.64 -10.20 9.62
C LYS A 119 26.97 -11.22 8.53
N ILE A 120 27.03 -12.50 8.89
CA ILE A 120 27.28 -13.61 7.96
C ILE A 120 26.15 -13.68 6.91
N ASP A 121 24.89 -13.62 7.33
CA ASP A 121 23.73 -13.64 6.41
C ASP A 121 23.76 -12.47 5.41
N ILE A 122 24.22 -11.29 5.84
CA ILE A 122 24.35 -10.10 4.99
C ILE A 122 25.56 -10.20 4.06
N ASP A 123 26.71 -10.65 4.56
CA ASP A 123 27.91 -10.83 3.73
C ASP A 123 27.69 -11.92 2.66
N ASP A 124 26.95 -12.98 2.98
CA ASP A 124 26.53 -14.03 2.05
C ASP A 124 25.52 -13.53 0.99
N LEU A 125 24.67 -12.56 1.34
CA LEU A 125 23.84 -11.82 0.36
C LEU A 125 24.71 -11.08 -0.65
N PHE A 126 25.70 -10.31 -0.18
CA PHE A 126 26.60 -9.58 -1.08
C PHE A 126 27.48 -10.51 -1.90
N HIS A 127 27.98 -11.60 -1.31
CA HIS A 127 28.72 -12.61 -2.05
C HIS A 127 27.90 -13.20 -3.21
N SER A 128 26.59 -13.38 -3.02
CA SER A 128 25.70 -13.85 -4.10
C SER A 128 25.49 -12.81 -5.19
N ILE A 129 25.48 -11.52 -4.83
CA ILE A 129 25.43 -10.40 -5.77
C ILE A 129 26.70 -10.35 -6.61
N ASP A 130 27.87 -10.46 -5.98
CA ASP A 130 29.17 -10.46 -6.65
C ASP A 130 29.28 -11.61 -7.67
N ASN A 131 28.72 -12.77 -7.33
CA ASN A 131 28.66 -13.95 -8.19
C ASN A 131 27.54 -13.90 -9.24
N LYS A 132 26.70 -12.86 -9.25
CA LYS A 132 25.52 -12.70 -10.13
C LYS A 132 24.50 -13.86 -10.02
N ASP A 133 24.43 -14.50 -8.86
CA ASP A 133 23.48 -15.59 -8.59
C ASP A 133 22.15 -15.01 -8.07
N TYR A 134 21.34 -14.48 -8.98
CA TYR A 134 20.12 -13.74 -8.63
C TYR A 134 19.04 -14.59 -7.96
N GLU A 135 19.01 -15.91 -8.19
CA GLU A 135 18.13 -16.83 -7.46
C GLU A 135 18.53 -16.93 -5.99
N LYS A 136 19.82 -17.05 -5.69
CA LYS A 136 20.29 -16.98 -4.29
C LYS A 136 20.06 -15.61 -3.66
N VAL A 137 20.26 -14.52 -4.42
CA VAL A 137 19.95 -13.17 -3.93
C VAL A 137 18.48 -13.07 -3.54
N LYS A 138 17.57 -13.57 -4.38
CA LYS A 138 16.12 -13.61 -4.11
C LYS A 138 15.80 -14.42 -2.85
N GLU A 139 16.40 -15.59 -2.68
CA GLU A 139 16.23 -16.42 -1.49
C GLU A 139 16.71 -15.71 -0.22
N LYS A 140 17.89 -15.07 -0.27
CA LYS A 140 18.47 -14.36 0.86
C LYS A 140 17.68 -13.10 1.22
N LEU A 141 17.21 -12.33 0.24
CA LEU A 141 16.31 -11.19 0.44
C LEU A 141 15.02 -11.58 1.18
N LYS A 142 14.43 -12.74 0.86
CA LYS A 142 13.25 -13.28 1.59
C LYS A 142 13.54 -13.50 3.08
N ARG A 143 14.79 -13.80 3.45
CA ARG A 143 15.23 -14.03 4.83
C ARG A 143 15.58 -12.71 5.53
N VAL A 144 16.37 -11.85 4.90
CA VAL A 144 16.90 -10.63 5.53
C VAL A 144 15.90 -9.47 5.57
N LYS A 145 14.82 -9.49 4.79
CA LYS A 145 13.86 -8.37 4.79
C LYS A 145 13.28 -8.08 6.18
N TYR A 146 13.09 -9.07 7.06
CA TYR A 146 12.53 -8.83 8.39
C TYR A 146 13.45 -8.08 9.35
N LEU A 147 14.72 -7.86 8.97
CA LEU A 147 15.67 -7.08 9.78
C LEU A 147 15.25 -5.63 9.97
N TRP A 148 14.34 -5.11 9.13
CA TRP A 148 13.78 -3.76 9.32
C TRP A 148 13.16 -3.57 10.71
N LYS A 149 12.77 -4.67 11.38
CA LYS A 149 12.17 -4.67 12.72
C LYS A 149 13.20 -4.48 13.83
N ILE A 150 14.49 -4.51 13.55
CA ILE A 150 15.57 -4.26 14.51
C ILE A 150 16.17 -2.89 14.22
N PRO A 151 16.10 -1.93 15.16
CA PRO A 151 16.72 -0.63 14.98
C PRO A 151 18.23 -0.71 14.68
N GLY A 152 18.71 0.14 13.79
CA GLY A 152 20.13 0.20 13.40
C GLY A 152 20.60 -0.85 12.38
N TYR A 153 19.71 -1.70 11.86
CA TYR A 153 20.07 -2.74 10.87
C TYR A 153 20.66 -2.17 9.56
N ASN A 154 20.35 -0.94 9.21
CA ASN A 154 20.85 -0.27 8.02
C ASN A 154 22.37 -0.03 8.06
N SER A 155 22.98 0.03 9.26
CA SER A 155 24.42 0.19 9.42
C SER A 155 25.25 -0.92 8.74
N PHE A 156 24.69 -2.13 8.62
CA PHE A 156 25.36 -3.25 7.93
C PHE A 156 25.46 -3.09 6.41
N PHE A 157 24.69 -2.15 5.86
CA PHE A 157 24.61 -1.85 4.42
C PHE A 157 25.29 -0.54 4.06
N GLU A 158 25.82 0.20 5.04
CA GLU A 158 26.57 1.43 4.79
C GLU A 158 27.72 1.14 3.82
N ASN A 159 27.84 1.97 2.78
CA ASN A 159 28.81 1.85 1.68
C ASN A 159 28.65 0.62 0.76
N ARG A 160 27.56 -0.15 0.87
CA ARG A 160 27.26 -1.29 -0.02
C ARG A 160 25.82 -1.30 -0.54
N SER A 161 24.99 -0.31 -0.18
CA SER A 161 23.58 -0.25 -0.56
C SER A 161 23.36 -0.11 -2.06
N ASP A 162 24.32 0.50 -2.77
CA ASP A 162 24.36 0.66 -4.22
C ASP A 162 24.41 -0.70 -4.95
N LEU A 163 25.11 -1.69 -4.38
CA LEU A 163 25.19 -3.04 -4.95
C LEU A 163 23.83 -3.76 -4.99
N LEU A 164 22.88 -3.34 -4.14
CA LEU A 164 21.53 -3.91 -4.10
C LEU A 164 20.56 -3.29 -5.12
N VAL A 165 20.88 -2.12 -5.69
CA VAL A 165 20.02 -1.37 -6.61
C VAL A 165 19.60 -2.23 -7.80
N TYR A 166 20.56 -2.71 -8.59
CA TYR A 166 20.25 -3.48 -9.79
C TYR A 166 19.59 -4.85 -9.50
N PRO A 167 20.11 -5.67 -8.57
CA PRO A 167 19.47 -6.94 -8.22
C PRO A 167 18.03 -6.79 -7.73
N VAL A 168 17.75 -5.80 -6.88
CA VAL A 168 16.39 -5.57 -6.37
C VAL A 168 15.43 -5.22 -7.49
N MET A 169 15.82 -4.34 -8.41
CA MET A 169 14.99 -4.01 -9.58
C MET A 169 14.70 -5.25 -10.41
N LEU A 170 15.73 -6.01 -10.79
CA LEU A 170 15.57 -7.21 -11.62
C LEU A 170 14.63 -8.24 -10.96
N ILE A 171 14.92 -8.61 -9.72
CA ILE A 171 14.19 -9.65 -9.00
C ILE A 171 12.74 -9.26 -8.73
N THR A 172 12.47 -7.97 -8.46
CA THR A 172 11.10 -7.51 -8.17
C THR A 172 10.26 -7.26 -9.41
N LEU A 173 10.89 -7.00 -10.56
CA LEU A 173 10.22 -7.02 -11.86
C LEU A 173 9.87 -8.45 -12.28
N GLU A 174 10.74 -9.42 -12.02
CA GLU A 174 10.49 -10.83 -12.29
C GLU A 174 9.46 -11.46 -11.32
N ASP A 175 9.59 -11.20 -10.03
CA ASP A 175 8.68 -11.68 -8.97
C ASP A 175 8.07 -10.49 -8.19
N PRO A 176 6.96 -9.92 -8.68
CA PRO A 176 6.31 -8.78 -8.05
C PRO A 176 5.60 -9.11 -6.74
N THR A 177 5.60 -10.38 -6.29
CA THR A 177 5.09 -10.75 -4.97
C THR A 177 6.12 -10.52 -3.88
N LEU A 178 7.41 -10.48 -4.24
CA LEU A 178 8.51 -10.25 -3.30
C LEU A 178 8.52 -8.83 -2.74
N LEU A 179 8.07 -7.84 -3.53
CA LEU A 179 7.98 -6.42 -3.15
C LEU A 179 6.77 -6.14 -2.23
N ASP A 180 6.69 -6.90 -1.14
CA ASP A 180 5.68 -6.76 -0.10
C ASP A 180 6.05 -5.66 0.91
N THR A 181 5.17 -5.46 1.91
CA THR A 181 5.37 -4.42 2.92
C THR A 181 6.67 -4.57 3.70
N ASP A 182 7.09 -5.80 4.00
CA ASP A 182 8.34 -6.05 4.74
C ASP A 182 9.56 -5.70 3.89
N LEU A 183 9.59 -6.12 2.62
CA LEU A 183 10.70 -5.75 1.74
C LEU A 183 10.73 -4.26 1.47
N LYS A 184 9.58 -3.60 1.24
CA LYS A 184 9.52 -2.14 1.07
C LYS A 184 10.12 -1.42 2.29
N ARG A 185 9.69 -1.78 3.51
CA ARG A 185 10.22 -1.19 4.77
C ARG A 185 11.72 -1.41 4.93
N PHE A 186 12.19 -2.62 4.64
CA PHE A 186 13.61 -2.94 4.64
C PHE A 186 14.40 -2.04 3.69
N LEU A 187 13.97 -1.94 2.43
CA LEU A 187 14.65 -1.12 1.42
C LEU A 187 14.58 0.37 1.73
N TYR A 188 13.51 0.88 2.35
CA TYR A 188 13.45 2.28 2.77
C TYR A 188 14.50 2.66 3.81
N GLY A 189 14.91 1.74 4.69
CA GLY A 189 16.00 1.99 5.64
C GLY A 189 17.39 1.74 5.06
N VAL A 190 17.52 0.86 4.06
CA VAL A 190 18.81 0.54 3.42
C VAL A 190 19.19 1.56 2.36
N PHE A 191 18.27 1.93 1.47
CA PHE A 191 18.56 2.80 0.34
C PHE A 191 18.66 4.27 0.74
N SER A 192 19.70 4.93 0.22
CA SER A 192 19.90 6.37 0.25
C SER A 192 19.05 7.07 -0.82
N SER A 193 19.03 8.41 -0.82
CA SER A 193 18.43 9.19 -1.92
C SER A 193 19.09 8.86 -3.27
N VAL A 194 20.41 8.67 -3.27
CA VAL A 194 21.20 8.35 -4.48
C VAL A 194 20.80 6.98 -5.03
N ASP A 195 20.57 6.00 -4.16
CA ASP A 195 20.13 4.66 -4.57
C ASP A 195 18.75 4.71 -5.23
N PHE A 196 17.79 5.42 -4.63
CA PHE A 196 16.45 5.59 -5.22
C PHE A 196 16.48 6.33 -6.56
N LEU A 197 17.27 7.40 -6.68
CA LEU A 197 17.44 8.13 -7.94
C LEU A 197 18.14 7.29 -9.02
N THR A 198 19.01 6.36 -8.62
CA THR A 198 19.66 5.42 -9.53
C THR A 198 18.67 4.35 -10.00
N LEU A 199 17.89 3.78 -9.08
CA LEU A 199 16.79 2.88 -9.42
C LEU A 199 15.78 3.52 -10.36
N GLU A 200 15.36 4.75 -10.09
CA GLU A 200 14.43 5.50 -10.94
C GLU A 200 14.98 5.59 -12.36
N ARG A 201 16.21 6.08 -12.53
CA ARG A 201 16.85 6.21 -13.85
C ARG A 201 16.99 4.87 -14.57
N SER A 202 17.40 3.81 -13.86
CA SER A 202 17.54 2.48 -14.44
C SER A 202 16.20 1.88 -14.87
N PHE A 203 15.15 2.09 -14.08
CA PHE A 203 13.82 1.59 -14.37
C PHE A 203 13.18 2.32 -15.55
N THR A 204 13.19 3.66 -15.55
CA THR A 204 12.56 4.44 -16.63
C THR A 204 13.24 4.16 -17.98
N ALA A 205 14.57 4.06 -18.00
CA ALA A 205 15.33 3.72 -19.20
C ALA A 205 15.03 2.33 -19.80
N GLN A 206 14.59 1.38 -18.97
CA GLN A 206 14.28 0.01 -19.40
C GLN A 206 12.78 -0.23 -19.63
N PHE A 207 11.91 0.69 -19.20
CA PHE A 207 10.47 0.50 -19.24
C PHE A 207 9.93 0.20 -20.64
N SER A 208 10.48 0.85 -21.68
CA SER A 208 10.09 0.62 -23.08
C SER A 208 10.33 -0.81 -23.56
N ASN A 209 11.26 -1.54 -22.94
CA ASN A 209 11.57 -2.92 -23.27
C ASN A 209 10.62 -3.93 -22.59
N LEU A 210 9.87 -3.52 -21.56
CA LEU A 210 8.96 -4.40 -20.85
C LEU A 210 7.77 -4.80 -21.72
N ASP A 211 7.28 -6.03 -21.54
CA ASP A 211 6.07 -6.52 -22.19
C ASP A 211 4.85 -6.35 -21.29
N GLU A 212 3.65 -6.46 -21.88
CA GLU A 212 2.39 -6.27 -21.13
C GLU A 212 2.22 -7.29 -19.99
N THR A 213 2.95 -8.41 -20.01
CA THR A 213 2.99 -9.37 -18.89
C THR A 213 3.65 -8.80 -17.65
N ASP A 214 4.57 -7.85 -17.81
CA ASP A 214 5.38 -7.28 -16.73
C ASP A 214 4.72 -6.04 -16.11
N TYR A 215 3.62 -5.56 -16.68
CA TYR A 215 3.00 -4.29 -16.28
C TYR A 215 2.54 -4.27 -14.83
N ILE A 216 2.12 -5.41 -14.28
CA ILE A 216 1.75 -5.51 -12.85
C ILE A 216 2.99 -5.26 -11.99
N ALA A 217 4.13 -5.82 -12.38
CA ALA A 217 5.38 -5.63 -11.67
C ALA A 217 5.87 -4.19 -11.80
N ALA A 218 5.85 -3.63 -13.01
CA ALA A 218 6.20 -2.25 -13.27
C ALA A 218 5.32 -1.25 -12.49
N LEU A 219 4.02 -1.52 -12.33
CA LEU A 219 3.11 -0.67 -11.55
C LEU A 219 3.50 -0.69 -10.07
N LYS A 220 3.70 -1.88 -9.49
CA LYS A 220 4.12 -2.00 -8.08
C LYS A 220 5.49 -1.39 -7.83
N PHE A 221 6.41 -1.55 -8.78
CA PHE A 221 7.76 -1.03 -8.68
C PHE A 221 7.76 0.50 -8.78
N SER A 222 7.00 1.08 -9.71
CA SER A 222 6.86 2.54 -9.81
C SER A 222 6.21 3.15 -8.56
N GLU A 223 5.19 2.51 -7.99
CA GLU A 223 4.62 2.91 -6.68
C GLU A 223 5.68 2.89 -5.57
N PHE A 224 6.48 1.82 -5.48
CA PHE A 224 7.57 1.69 -4.52
C PHE A 224 8.61 2.81 -4.65
N LEU A 225 9.03 3.13 -5.88
CA LEU A 225 9.99 4.20 -6.15
C LEU A 225 9.43 5.57 -5.75
N ILE A 226 8.19 5.87 -6.15
CA ILE A 226 7.52 7.13 -5.80
C ILE A 226 7.43 7.27 -4.28
N GLU A 227 7.00 6.22 -3.56
CA GLU A 227 6.93 6.26 -2.10
C GLU A 227 8.33 6.42 -1.47
N GLY A 228 9.34 5.71 -1.98
CA GLY A 228 10.72 5.77 -1.49
C GLY A 228 11.35 7.15 -1.66
N LEU A 229 11.27 7.73 -2.85
CA LEU A 229 11.75 9.08 -3.16
C LEU A 229 11.10 10.12 -2.24
N ASN A 230 9.77 10.08 -2.11
CA ASN A 230 9.04 10.99 -1.22
C ASN A 230 9.49 10.86 0.25
N LYS A 231 9.75 9.63 0.74
CA LYS A 231 10.27 9.42 2.11
C LYS A 231 11.68 9.99 2.29
N LYS A 232 12.48 10.06 1.22
CA LYS A 232 13.82 10.64 1.23
C LYS A 232 13.83 12.15 0.94
N GLY A 233 12.66 12.76 0.74
CA GLY A 233 12.54 14.19 0.42
C GLY A 233 12.87 14.51 -1.04
N GLU A 234 12.95 13.51 -1.90
CA GLU A 234 13.23 13.66 -3.33
C GLU A 234 11.92 13.66 -4.14
N ALA A 235 11.85 14.50 -5.17
CA ALA A 235 10.72 14.53 -6.08
C ALA A 235 10.92 13.51 -7.21
N PRO A 236 9.95 12.60 -7.46
CA PRO A 236 10.00 11.73 -8.63
C PRO A 236 10.05 12.52 -9.93
N ASN A 237 10.79 12.02 -10.91
CA ASN A 237 10.88 12.65 -12.22
C ASN A 237 9.57 12.48 -13.02
N ASN A 238 9.39 13.33 -14.04
CA ASN A 238 8.18 13.32 -14.85
C ASN A 238 7.97 12.03 -15.64
N GLU A 239 9.05 11.33 -15.98
CA GLU A 239 9.00 10.06 -16.73
C GLU A 239 8.43 8.94 -15.86
N LEU A 240 8.91 8.79 -14.62
CA LEU A 240 8.39 7.84 -13.65
C LEU A 240 6.91 8.11 -13.32
N ILE A 241 6.55 9.38 -13.12
CA ILE A 241 5.16 9.78 -12.88
C ILE A 241 4.29 9.45 -14.10
N GLY A 242 4.78 9.71 -15.31
CA GLY A 242 4.11 9.37 -16.56
C GLY A 242 3.88 7.85 -16.69
N ILE A 243 4.91 7.04 -16.45
CA ILE A 243 4.83 5.58 -16.47
C ILE A 243 3.78 5.08 -15.47
N TYR A 244 3.84 5.54 -14.22
CA TYR A 244 2.86 5.15 -13.20
C TYR A 244 1.43 5.51 -13.60
N ALA A 245 1.23 6.70 -14.17
CA ALA A 245 -0.09 7.17 -14.63
C ALA A 245 -0.63 6.31 -15.79
N GLU A 246 0.20 6.03 -16.81
CA GLU A 246 -0.18 5.20 -17.96
C GLU A 246 -0.51 3.76 -17.54
N LEU A 247 0.31 3.15 -16.68
CA LEU A 247 0.03 1.83 -16.11
C LEU A 247 -1.26 1.83 -15.29
N SER A 248 -1.49 2.86 -14.48
CA SER A 248 -2.73 2.99 -13.70
C SER A 248 -3.97 3.09 -14.60
N LEU A 249 -3.88 3.84 -15.70
CA LEU A 249 -4.94 3.92 -16.70
C LEU A 249 -5.16 2.58 -17.41
N TYR A 250 -4.08 1.88 -17.78
CA TYR A 250 -4.13 0.54 -18.37
C TYR A 250 -4.92 -0.44 -17.50
N PHE A 251 -4.57 -0.57 -16.21
CA PHE A 251 -5.26 -1.51 -15.31
C PHE A 251 -6.68 -1.06 -14.96
N SER A 252 -6.95 0.25 -14.92
CA SER A 252 -8.31 0.77 -14.79
C SER A 252 -9.19 0.37 -15.98
N LEU A 253 -8.63 0.45 -17.19
CA LEU A 253 -9.30 0.03 -18.42
C LEU A 253 -9.49 -1.49 -18.46
N GLU A 254 -8.45 -2.27 -18.15
CA GLU A 254 -8.52 -3.74 -18.08
C GLU A 254 -9.64 -4.20 -17.13
N LYS A 255 -9.72 -3.60 -15.94
CA LYS A 255 -10.77 -3.88 -14.95
C LYS A 255 -12.17 -3.55 -15.50
N SER A 256 -12.30 -2.43 -16.20
CA SER A 256 -13.58 -2.01 -16.79
C SER A 256 -14.00 -2.97 -17.90
N LEU A 257 -13.08 -3.37 -18.77
CA LEU A 257 -13.29 -4.36 -19.83
C LEU A 257 -13.66 -5.73 -19.25
N TYR A 258 -13.01 -6.17 -18.17
CA TYR A 258 -13.37 -7.41 -17.49
C TYR A 258 -14.78 -7.37 -16.90
N ALA A 259 -15.15 -6.27 -16.21
CA ALA A 259 -16.50 -6.09 -15.67
C ALA A 259 -17.58 -6.04 -16.77
N PHE A 260 -17.23 -5.46 -17.92
CA PHE A 260 -18.07 -5.47 -19.10
C PHE A 260 -18.23 -6.89 -19.67
N ALA A 261 -17.14 -7.65 -19.82
CA ALA A 261 -17.14 -9.04 -20.31
C ALA A 261 -18.03 -9.96 -19.47
N GLN A 262 -17.94 -9.87 -18.14
CA GLN A 262 -18.68 -10.75 -17.23
C GLN A 262 -20.20 -10.66 -17.39
N ASN A 263 -20.70 -9.48 -17.76
CA ASN A 263 -22.13 -9.26 -17.98
C ASN A 263 -22.53 -9.48 -19.43
N PHE A 264 -21.56 -9.69 -20.32
CA PHE A 264 -21.73 -9.54 -21.75
C PHE A 264 -22.71 -10.53 -22.35
N SER A 265 -22.55 -11.82 -22.07
CA SER A 265 -23.43 -12.90 -22.55
C SER A 265 -24.89 -12.73 -22.12
N ASN A 266 -25.14 -12.09 -20.98
CA ASN A 266 -26.46 -11.90 -20.40
C ASN A 266 -27.12 -10.55 -20.79
N ILE A 267 -26.48 -9.72 -21.61
CA ILE A 267 -27.06 -8.44 -22.06
C ILE A 267 -28.30 -8.71 -22.94
N PRO A 268 -29.50 -8.22 -22.61
CA PRO A 268 -30.65 -8.34 -23.50
C PRO A 268 -30.43 -7.62 -24.82
N ASN A 269 -30.97 -8.17 -25.92
CA ASN A 269 -30.76 -7.61 -27.27
C ASN A 269 -31.25 -6.15 -27.40
N GLU A 270 -32.25 -5.77 -26.61
CA GLU A 270 -32.83 -4.42 -26.51
C GLU A 270 -31.85 -3.36 -25.99
N ILE A 271 -30.78 -3.77 -25.28
CA ILE A 271 -29.82 -2.87 -24.63
C ILE A 271 -28.42 -2.98 -25.29
N LEU A 272 -28.21 -3.93 -26.21
CA LEU A 272 -26.94 -4.15 -26.93
C LEU A 272 -26.39 -2.85 -27.54
N ALA A 273 -27.27 -2.06 -28.16
CA ALA A 273 -26.99 -0.72 -28.68
C ALA A 273 -26.31 0.22 -27.67
N LYS A 274 -26.88 0.36 -26.47
CA LYS A 274 -26.34 1.22 -25.41
C LYS A 274 -25.00 0.68 -24.87
N LYS A 275 -24.87 -0.65 -24.82
CA LYS A 275 -23.63 -1.32 -24.40
C LYS A 275 -22.52 -1.19 -25.44
N LEU A 276 -22.86 -1.05 -26.71
CA LEU A 276 -21.91 -0.75 -27.77
C LEU A 276 -21.32 0.67 -27.63
N ILE A 277 -22.15 1.65 -27.26
CA ILE A 277 -21.69 3.01 -26.93
C ILE A 277 -20.75 3.00 -25.71
N GLU A 278 -21.06 2.21 -24.68
CA GLU A 278 -20.16 2.04 -23.53
C GLU A 278 -18.79 1.47 -23.94
N LEU A 279 -18.77 0.47 -24.82
CA LEU A 279 -17.53 -0.11 -25.34
C LEU A 279 -16.75 0.88 -26.23
N THR A 280 -17.42 1.82 -26.91
CA THR A 280 -16.72 2.89 -27.63
C THR A 280 -16.01 3.89 -26.73
N ASN A 281 -16.51 4.16 -25.51
CA ASN A 281 -15.80 5.01 -24.55
C ASN A 281 -14.49 4.35 -24.07
N TYR A 282 -14.47 3.02 -23.99
CA TYR A 282 -13.25 2.26 -23.71
C TYR A 282 -12.24 2.34 -24.87
N LEU A 283 -12.70 2.45 -26.13
CA LEU A 283 -11.83 2.59 -27.29
C LEU A 283 -11.10 3.93 -27.27
N GLU A 284 -11.80 5.02 -26.97
CA GLU A 284 -11.18 6.34 -26.83
C GLU A 284 -10.14 6.35 -25.70
N SER A 285 -10.44 5.69 -24.58
CA SER A 285 -9.48 5.54 -23.48
C SER A 285 -8.26 4.71 -23.90
N TRP A 286 -8.48 3.64 -24.65
CA TRP A 286 -7.42 2.80 -25.20
C TRP A 286 -6.53 3.57 -26.19
N GLU A 287 -7.10 4.36 -27.10
CA GLU A 287 -6.36 5.14 -28.11
C GLU A 287 -5.41 6.18 -27.48
N ASN A 288 -5.74 6.65 -26.28
CA ASN A 288 -4.94 7.64 -25.56
C ASN A 288 -3.76 7.04 -24.76
N LEU A 289 -3.69 5.72 -24.57
CA LEU A 289 -2.61 5.08 -23.80
C LEU A 289 -1.26 5.12 -24.53
N LYS A 290 -0.19 5.62 -23.92
CA LYS A 290 1.10 5.75 -24.63
C LYS A 290 1.99 4.51 -24.58
N ILE A 291 1.54 3.47 -23.89
CA ILE A 291 2.27 2.21 -23.66
C ILE A 291 1.73 1.07 -24.54
N LYS A 292 2.44 -0.07 -24.60
CA LYS A 292 1.97 -1.25 -25.34
C LYS A 292 0.60 -1.66 -24.79
N ARG A 293 -0.34 -2.00 -25.69
CA ARG A 293 -1.77 -2.14 -25.37
C ARG A 293 -2.48 -3.14 -26.26
N GLU A 294 -1.74 -4.08 -26.84
CA GLU A 294 -2.23 -5.11 -27.75
C GLU A 294 -3.12 -6.12 -27.03
N ARG A 295 -2.84 -6.45 -25.76
CA ARG A 295 -3.71 -7.35 -24.98
C ARG A 295 -5.12 -6.76 -24.81
N LEU A 296 -5.20 -5.49 -24.43
CA LEU A 296 -6.49 -4.78 -24.29
C LEU A 296 -7.19 -4.67 -25.65
N LYS A 297 -6.44 -4.37 -26.71
CA LYS A 297 -6.95 -4.33 -28.08
C LYS A 297 -7.60 -5.66 -28.46
N ASN A 298 -6.90 -6.77 -28.26
CA ASN A 298 -7.38 -8.12 -28.58
C ASN A 298 -8.63 -8.49 -27.78
N GLN A 299 -8.67 -8.13 -26.49
CA GLN A 299 -9.86 -8.33 -25.65
C GLN A 299 -11.08 -7.57 -26.21
N MET A 300 -10.88 -6.30 -26.59
CA MET A 300 -11.94 -5.47 -27.17
C MET A 300 -12.38 -5.97 -28.55
N ILE A 301 -11.42 -6.40 -29.38
CA ILE A 301 -11.66 -7.01 -30.69
C ILE A 301 -12.53 -8.26 -30.53
N SER A 302 -12.27 -9.10 -29.53
CA SER A 302 -13.07 -10.30 -29.23
C SER A 302 -14.52 -9.92 -28.88
N MET A 303 -14.69 -8.96 -27.96
CA MET A 303 -16.03 -8.46 -27.57
C MET A 303 -16.79 -7.87 -28.76
N LEU A 304 -16.13 -7.08 -29.60
CA LEU A 304 -16.73 -6.50 -30.81
C LEU A 304 -17.15 -7.58 -31.80
N SER A 305 -16.35 -8.65 -31.95
CA SER A 305 -16.74 -9.79 -32.76
C SER A 305 -17.98 -10.48 -32.22
N GLU A 306 -18.05 -10.70 -30.91
CA GLU A 306 -19.21 -11.31 -30.28
C GLU A 306 -20.46 -10.40 -30.41
N LEU A 307 -20.30 -9.08 -30.24
CA LEU A 307 -21.36 -8.10 -30.53
C LEU A 307 -21.83 -8.22 -31.97
N ALA A 308 -20.91 -8.25 -32.94
CA ALA A 308 -21.26 -8.33 -34.37
C ALA A 308 -22.04 -9.59 -34.73
N ILE A 309 -21.70 -10.73 -34.14
CA ILE A 309 -22.45 -11.97 -34.33
C ILE A 309 -23.86 -11.80 -33.75
N ARG A 310 -23.98 -11.31 -32.51
CA ARG A 310 -25.27 -11.17 -31.84
C ARG A 310 -26.19 -10.16 -32.51
N THR A 311 -25.65 -9.08 -33.07
CA THR A 311 -26.45 -8.05 -33.77
C THR A 311 -26.99 -8.53 -35.11
N GLN A 312 -26.38 -9.54 -35.75
CA GLN A 312 -26.92 -10.13 -36.99
C GLN A 312 -28.24 -10.87 -36.79
N PHE A 313 -28.54 -11.33 -35.57
CA PHE A 313 -29.76 -12.08 -35.23
C PHE A 313 -30.86 -11.20 -34.60
N ILE A 314 -30.74 -9.87 -34.67
CA ILE A 314 -31.74 -8.95 -34.11
C ILE A 314 -32.72 -8.52 -35.21
N ASP A 315 -33.93 -9.06 -35.18
CA ASP A 315 -34.99 -8.75 -36.17
C ASP A 315 -35.55 -7.32 -36.06
N LYS A 316 -35.42 -6.68 -34.88
CA LYS A 316 -35.88 -5.30 -34.61
C LYS A 316 -34.86 -4.56 -33.77
N VAL A 317 -34.04 -3.75 -34.45
CA VAL A 317 -33.09 -2.86 -33.79
C VAL A 317 -33.81 -1.58 -33.40
N ASN A 318 -34.05 -1.38 -32.10
CA ASN A 318 -34.73 -0.20 -31.57
C ASN A 318 -33.70 0.90 -31.20
N LEU A 319 -32.82 1.24 -32.14
CA LEU A 319 -31.84 2.32 -31.99
C LEU A 319 -32.48 3.66 -32.35
N LYS A 320 -32.27 4.68 -31.52
CA LYS A 320 -32.62 6.05 -31.91
C LYS A 320 -31.65 6.53 -32.99
N GLU A 321 -32.14 7.36 -33.90
CA GLU A 321 -31.32 7.94 -34.98
C GLU A 321 -30.12 8.73 -34.43
N THR A 322 -30.26 9.34 -33.23
CA THR A 322 -29.18 10.00 -32.50
C THR A 322 -28.06 9.06 -32.04
N GLU A 323 -28.39 7.80 -31.70
CA GLU A 323 -27.43 6.77 -31.25
C GLU A 323 -26.66 6.21 -32.46
N LEU A 324 -27.31 6.08 -33.61
CA LEU A 324 -26.69 5.74 -34.89
C LEU A 324 -25.71 6.82 -35.36
N GLU A 325 -26.07 8.10 -35.25
CA GLU A 325 -25.18 9.21 -35.61
C GLU A 325 -23.97 9.33 -34.67
N THR A 326 -24.13 9.07 -33.37
CA THR A 326 -23.00 9.02 -32.44
C THR A 326 -22.04 7.90 -32.79
N LEU A 327 -22.55 6.71 -33.12
CA LEU A 327 -21.71 5.59 -33.57
C LEU A 327 -20.98 5.88 -34.88
N LYS A 328 -21.64 6.47 -35.88
CA LYS A 328 -20.99 6.87 -37.14
C LYS A 328 -19.85 7.87 -36.91
N LYS A 329 -20.09 8.90 -36.08
CA LYS A 329 -19.09 9.90 -35.73
C LYS A 329 -17.89 9.30 -34.97
N LEU A 330 -18.14 8.30 -34.13
CA LEU A 330 -17.07 7.60 -33.42
C LEU A 330 -16.24 6.74 -34.39
N ILE A 331 -16.90 6.01 -35.29
CA ILE A 331 -16.20 5.22 -36.33
C ILE A 331 -15.30 6.11 -37.19
N SER A 332 -15.74 7.33 -37.53
CA SER A 332 -14.91 8.26 -38.31
C SER A 332 -13.70 8.81 -37.56
N ASN A 333 -13.67 8.73 -36.23
CA ASN A 333 -12.59 9.26 -35.40
C ASN A 333 -11.59 8.19 -34.94
N ILE A 334 -11.92 6.90 -35.09
CA ILE A 334 -11.06 5.78 -34.69
C ILE A 334 -9.99 5.55 -35.75
N ASN A 335 -8.73 5.50 -35.32
CA ASN A 335 -7.58 5.37 -36.21
C ASN A 335 -7.18 3.91 -36.49
N THR A 336 -7.80 2.94 -35.81
CA THR A 336 -7.43 1.52 -35.90
C THR A 336 -8.32 0.78 -36.91
N PRO A 337 -7.79 0.28 -38.04
CA PRO A 337 -8.60 -0.31 -39.12
C PRO A 337 -9.43 -1.52 -38.68
N GLU A 338 -8.93 -2.35 -37.76
CA GLU A 338 -9.66 -3.54 -37.30
C GLU A 338 -10.91 -3.15 -36.49
N PHE A 339 -10.81 -2.11 -35.65
CA PHE A 339 -11.96 -1.58 -34.92
C PHE A 339 -12.99 -0.97 -35.87
N VAL A 340 -12.55 -0.17 -36.85
CA VAL A 340 -13.42 0.41 -37.89
C VAL A 340 -14.16 -0.69 -38.65
N THR A 341 -13.45 -1.76 -39.04
CA THR A 341 -14.05 -2.89 -39.78
C THR A 341 -15.12 -3.59 -38.94
N LYS A 342 -14.84 -3.90 -37.67
CA LYS A 342 -15.83 -4.58 -36.81
C LYS A 342 -17.01 -3.69 -36.47
N LEU A 343 -16.77 -2.42 -36.16
CA LEU A 343 -17.83 -1.47 -35.84
C LEU A 343 -18.72 -1.17 -37.07
N SER A 344 -18.15 -1.06 -38.26
CA SER A 344 -18.92 -0.88 -39.51
C SER A 344 -19.76 -2.10 -39.85
N LEU A 345 -19.26 -3.33 -39.62
CA LEU A 345 -20.06 -4.55 -39.73
C LEU A 345 -21.26 -4.51 -38.78
N ILE A 346 -21.05 -4.14 -37.51
CA ILE A 346 -22.14 -4.00 -36.54
C ILE A 346 -23.13 -2.93 -37.02
N LEU A 347 -22.66 -1.75 -37.41
CA LEU A 347 -23.49 -0.66 -37.92
C LEU A 347 -24.36 -1.09 -39.12
N SER A 348 -23.79 -1.87 -40.04
CA SER A 348 -24.50 -2.39 -41.21
C SER A 348 -25.58 -3.40 -40.85
N SER A 349 -25.36 -4.24 -39.83
CA SER A 349 -26.39 -5.15 -39.32
C SER A 349 -27.51 -4.40 -38.62
N LEU A 350 -27.18 -3.29 -37.95
CA LEU A 350 -28.12 -2.45 -37.23
C LEU A 350 -28.97 -1.56 -38.16
N SER A 351 -28.49 -1.26 -39.38
CA SER A 351 -29.18 -0.41 -40.35
C SER A 351 -30.04 -1.17 -41.37
N LYS A 352 -29.96 -2.50 -41.43
CA LYS A 352 -30.84 -3.35 -42.27
C LYS A 352 -32.26 -3.36 -41.71
N ALA A 353 -33.12 -2.50 -42.24
CA ALA A 353 -34.57 -2.54 -42.02
C ALA A 353 -35.28 -3.33 -43.13
N PRO A 354 -36.31 -4.14 -42.85
CA PRO A 354 -37.40 -4.36 -43.80
C PRO A 354 -38.39 -3.19 -43.71
N ALA A 355 -38.91 -2.81 -44.88
CA ALA A 355 -39.83 -1.69 -45.08
C ALA A 355 -41.16 -1.81 -44.32
N ARG A 356 -41.74 -0.64 -44.06
CA ARG A 356 -43.07 -0.37 -43.51
C ARG A 356 -44.15 -1.31 -44.06
N VAL A 357 -44.93 -1.91 -43.17
CA VAL A 357 -46.34 -2.28 -43.43
C VAL A 357 -47.20 -1.30 -42.63
N PRO A 358 -48.20 -0.64 -43.24
CA PRO A 358 -49.10 0.24 -42.50
C PRO A 358 -50.05 -0.64 -41.66
N GLU A 359 -49.84 -0.63 -40.35
CA GLU A 359 -50.77 -1.26 -39.42
C GLU A 359 -52.03 -0.39 -39.34
N ARG A 360 -53.15 -0.98 -39.76
CA ARG A 360 -54.48 -0.39 -39.64
C ARG A 360 -54.73 -0.06 -38.17
N THR A 361 -55.20 1.17 -37.96
CA THR A 361 -55.74 1.63 -36.70
C THR A 361 -57.04 0.89 -36.43
N ASP A 362 -57.01 -0.14 -35.59
CA ASP A 362 -58.18 -0.52 -34.83
C ASP A 362 -58.19 0.22 -33.50
N SER A 363 -59.14 1.15 -33.44
CA SER A 363 -59.46 1.98 -32.29
C SER A 363 -60.02 1.11 -31.16
N LYS A 364 -59.15 0.57 -30.31
CA LYS A 364 -59.52 0.22 -28.92
C LYS A 364 -58.33 -0.05 -27.98
N ASP A 365 -57.18 0.60 -28.16
CA ASP A 365 -56.07 0.43 -27.21
C ASP A 365 -55.33 1.74 -26.84
N ARG A 366 -55.90 2.88 -27.24
CA ARG A 366 -55.39 4.20 -26.82
C ARG A 366 -55.72 4.51 -25.36
N ASP A 367 -56.80 3.94 -24.82
CA ASP A 367 -57.19 4.19 -23.43
C ASP A 367 -56.41 3.27 -22.46
N HIS A 368 -56.05 2.05 -22.85
CA HIS A 368 -55.26 1.15 -21.98
C HIS A 368 -53.79 1.56 -21.88
N ASN A 369 -53.13 1.86 -23.00
CA ASN A 369 -51.71 2.25 -23.00
C ASN A 369 -51.50 3.67 -22.45
N PHE A 370 -52.44 4.59 -22.68
CA PHE A 370 -52.40 5.91 -22.04
C PHE A 370 -52.62 5.79 -20.53
N ARG A 371 -53.56 4.97 -20.04
CA ARG A 371 -53.70 4.70 -18.60
C ARG A 371 -52.49 3.99 -17.99
N LYS A 372 -51.79 3.13 -18.74
CA LYS A 372 -50.57 2.43 -18.28
C LYS A 372 -49.37 3.38 -18.20
N LEU A 373 -49.19 4.26 -19.19
CA LEU A 373 -48.21 5.36 -19.19
C LEU A 373 -48.55 6.42 -18.13
N LEU A 374 -49.83 6.76 -17.95
CA LEU A 374 -50.28 7.69 -16.90
C LEU A 374 -50.05 7.10 -15.51
N LYS A 375 -50.28 5.80 -15.32
CA LYS A 375 -49.93 5.08 -14.07
C LYS A 375 -48.42 5.02 -13.86
N LEU A 376 -47.63 4.73 -14.90
CA LEU A 376 -46.16 4.73 -14.80
C LEU A 376 -45.64 6.13 -14.48
N PHE A 377 -46.17 7.16 -15.15
CA PHE A 377 -45.86 8.55 -14.89
C PHE A 377 -46.28 8.98 -13.49
N LEU A 378 -47.45 8.57 -13.00
CA LEU A 378 -47.88 8.82 -11.61
C LEU A 378 -47.01 8.10 -10.57
N VAL A 379 -46.42 6.94 -10.91
CA VAL A 379 -45.47 6.21 -10.04
C VAL A 379 -44.09 6.90 -10.03
N PHE A 380 -43.64 7.45 -11.16
CA PHE A 380 -42.37 8.17 -11.23
C PHE A 380 -42.47 9.66 -10.88
N LEU A 381 -43.66 10.25 -10.93
CA LEU A 381 -43.92 11.65 -10.54
C LEU A 381 -43.39 11.95 -9.13
N PRO A 382 -43.67 11.16 -8.07
CA PRO A 382 -43.10 11.43 -6.75
C PRO A 382 -41.58 11.24 -6.72
N PHE A 383 -41.00 10.36 -7.54
CA PHE A 383 -39.55 10.20 -7.64
C PHE A 383 -38.89 11.40 -8.35
N ILE A 384 -39.50 11.89 -9.42
CA ILE A 384 -39.07 13.09 -10.13
C ILE A 384 -39.23 14.31 -9.22
N LEU A 385 -40.36 14.43 -8.51
CA LEU A 385 -40.60 15.47 -7.53
C LEU A 385 -39.58 15.38 -6.39
N PHE A 386 -39.23 14.18 -5.94
CA PHE A 386 -38.20 13.94 -4.92
C PHE A 386 -36.81 14.35 -5.39
N VAL A 387 -36.44 14.05 -6.65
CA VAL A 387 -35.18 14.52 -7.25
C VAL A 387 -35.17 16.04 -7.39
N VAL A 388 -36.27 16.65 -7.82
CA VAL A 388 -36.42 18.11 -7.89
C VAL A 388 -36.31 18.72 -6.50
N ILE A 389 -37.02 18.21 -5.50
CA ILE A 389 -36.91 18.64 -4.10
C ILE A 389 -35.46 18.48 -3.59
N LEU A 390 -34.78 17.39 -3.94
CA LEU A 390 -33.36 17.19 -3.63
C LEU A 390 -32.47 18.22 -4.29
N THR A 391 -32.79 18.76 -5.47
CA THR A 391 -32.00 19.85 -6.08
C THR A 391 -32.13 21.16 -5.30
N PHE A 392 -33.32 21.51 -4.82
CA PHE A 392 -33.61 22.72 -4.04
C PHE A 392 -33.26 22.62 -2.55
N LEU A 393 -32.95 21.42 -2.04
CA LEU A 393 -32.57 21.23 -0.65
C LEU A 393 -31.25 21.98 -0.31
N PRO A 394 -31.14 22.65 0.85
CA PRO A 394 -29.89 23.26 1.33
C PRO A 394 -28.73 22.26 1.39
N LEU A 395 -27.50 22.69 1.06
CA LEU A 395 -26.31 21.82 1.04
C LEU A 395 -26.09 21.05 2.36
N ARG A 396 -26.38 21.68 3.50
CA ARG A 396 -26.25 21.08 4.84
C ARG A 396 -27.22 19.91 5.04
N LEU A 397 -28.45 20.05 4.55
CA LEU A 397 -29.45 18.99 4.61
C LEU A 397 -29.12 17.84 3.66
N LYS A 398 -28.60 18.13 2.45
CA LYS A 398 -28.11 17.07 1.55
C LYS A 398 -26.96 16.29 2.17
N ALA A 399 -25.97 16.97 2.74
CA ALA A 399 -24.81 16.34 3.34
C ALA A 399 -25.19 15.38 4.48
N ASN A 400 -26.10 15.80 5.36
CA ASN A 400 -26.62 14.97 6.44
C ASN A 400 -27.50 13.81 5.95
N LEU A 401 -28.34 14.05 4.94
CA LEU A 401 -29.20 13.01 4.35
C LEU A 401 -28.36 11.90 3.70
N PHE A 402 -27.38 12.25 2.87
CA PHE A 402 -26.48 11.26 2.25
C PHE A 402 -25.56 10.58 3.28
N GLY A 403 -25.20 11.28 4.35
CA GLY A 403 -24.48 10.69 5.49
C GLY A 403 -25.30 9.62 6.21
N ARG A 404 -26.61 9.85 6.41
CA ARG A 404 -27.53 8.88 7.04
C ARG A 404 -27.90 7.71 6.14
N ILE A 405 -28.01 7.93 4.83
CA ILE A 405 -28.34 6.89 3.84
C ILE A 405 -27.10 6.02 3.47
N GLY A 406 -25.91 6.39 3.93
CA GLY A 406 -24.69 5.58 3.74
C GLY A 406 -23.90 5.89 2.47
N PHE A 407 -24.21 6.97 1.73
CA PHE A 407 -23.46 7.43 0.56
C PHE A 407 -22.29 8.35 0.97
N LYS A 408 -21.29 7.71 1.59
CA LYS A 408 -20.15 8.31 2.30
C LYS A 408 -19.39 9.35 1.47
N LYS A 409 -19.04 9.02 0.21
CA LYS A 409 -18.29 9.91 -0.70
C LYS A 409 -19.08 11.17 -1.06
N MET A 410 -20.40 11.06 -1.19
CA MET A 410 -21.26 12.17 -1.58
C MET A 410 -21.50 13.13 -0.42
N ALA A 411 -21.64 12.60 0.81
CA ALA A 411 -21.69 13.42 2.01
C ALA A 411 -20.42 14.28 2.19
N LEU A 412 -19.24 13.66 2.06
CA LEU A 412 -17.95 14.38 2.13
C LEU A 412 -17.81 15.43 1.02
N TYR A 413 -18.27 15.14 -0.20
CA TYR A 413 -18.28 16.11 -1.30
C TYR A 413 -19.09 17.37 -0.94
N PHE A 414 -20.28 17.23 -0.35
CA PHE A 414 -21.08 18.39 0.05
C PHE A 414 -20.47 19.17 1.21
N PHE A 415 -19.87 18.50 2.21
CA PHE A 415 -19.16 19.19 3.30
C PHE A 415 -17.95 19.98 2.78
N ARG A 416 -17.15 19.40 1.88
CA ARG A 416 -16.03 20.10 1.22
C ARG A 416 -16.52 21.28 0.38
N LYS A 417 -17.67 21.15 -0.30
CA LYS A 417 -18.28 22.24 -1.06
C LYS A 417 -18.78 23.38 -0.15
N MET A 418 -19.27 23.08 1.05
CA MET A 418 -19.63 24.07 2.06
C MET A 418 -18.38 24.78 2.64
N LEU A 419 -17.32 24.03 2.93
CA LEU A 419 -16.05 24.60 3.38
C LEU A 419 -15.38 25.47 2.31
N LYS A 420 -15.47 25.12 1.03
CA LYS A 420 -15.01 26.00 -0.06
C LYS A 420 -15.71 27.35 -0.07
N LYS A 421 -16.97 27.42 0.37
CA LYS A 421 -17.72 28.68 0.47
C LYS A 421 -17.36 29.44 1.75
N ASN A 422 -17.24 28.72 2.87
CA ASN A 422 -16.98 29.29 4.19
C ASN A 422 -15.83 28.54 4.89
N PRO A 423 -14.57 28.80 4.51
CA PRO A 423 -13.42 28.05 5.01
C PRO A 423 -13.07 28.39 6.47
N SER A 424 -13.53 29.53 6.98
CA SER A 424 -13.25 29.96 8.36
C SER A 424 -14.36 29.60 9.35
N SER A 425 -15.26 28.67 8.99
CA SER A 425 -16.38 28.26 9.85
C SER A 425 -15.97 27.11 10.77
N PRO A 426 -15.82 27.33 12.09
CA PRO A 426 -15.43 26.25 13.00
C PRO A 426 -16.47 25.13 13.06
N THR A 427 -17.75 25.48 12.96
CA THR A 427 -18.86 24.54 12.97
C THR A 427 -18.83 23.59 11.78
N LEU A 428 -18.45 24.08 10.58
CA LEU A 428 -18.36 23.22 9.38
C LEU A 428 -17.19 22.24 9.46
N HIS A 429 -16.06 22.66 10.06
CA HIS A 429 -14.92 21.77 10.32
C HIS A 429 -15.28 20.68 11.35
N ALA A 430 -15.99 21.03 12.43
CA ALA A 430 -16.45 20.05 13.42
C ALA A 430 -17.47 19.04 12.85
N GLU A 431 -18.40 19.49 12.01
CA GLU A 431 -19.36 18.61 11.33
C GLU A 431 -18.68 17.67 10.33
N LEU A 432 -17.66 18.14 9.59
CA LEU A 432 -16.85 17.30 8.72
C LEU A 432 -16.04 16.27 9.50
N ALA A 433 -15.48 16.66 10.65
CA ALA A 433 -14.74 15.76 11.54
C ALA A 433 -15.61 14.62 12.08
N ALA A 434 -16.81 14.95 12.58
CA ALA A 434 -17.79 13.96 13.04
C ALA A 434 -18.23 13.01 11.92
N MET A 435 -18.25 13.48 10.67
CA MET A 435 -18.48 12.63 9.52
C MET A 435 -17.28 11.72 9.24
N TYR A 436 -16.04 12.19 9.33
CA TYR A 436 -14.87 11.30 9.20
C TYR A 436 -14.83 10.22 10.30
N GLU A 437 -15.22 10.52 11.54
CA GLU A 437 -15.32 9.52 12.61
C GLU A 437 -16.34 8.42 12.32
N LYS A 438 -17.55 8.80 11.89
CA LYS A 438 -18.60 7.85 11.46
C LYS A 438 -18.17 6.97 10.28
N LEU A 439 -17.10 7.35 9.60
CA LEU A 439 -16.51 6.65 8.46
C LEU A 439 -15.27 5.83 8.82
N GLY A 440 -14.82 5.85 10.08
CA GLY A 440 -13.59 5.18 10.53
C GLY A 440 -12.29 5.87 10.12
N MET A 441 -12.37 7.11 9.63
CA MET A 441 -11.25 7.92 9.17
C MET A 441 -10.74 8.82 10.29
N ILE A 442 -10.16 8.19 11.32
CA ILE A 442 -9.85 8.82 12.62
C ILE A 442 -8.79 9.93 12.51
N ASP A 443 -7.79 9.76 11.64
CA ASP A 443 -6.74 10.77 11.46
C ASP A 443 -7.26 12.03 10.78
N GLN A 444 -8.11 11.88 9.78
CA GLN A 444 -8.76 13.01 9.09
C GLN A 444 -9.75 13.72 10.01
N ALA A 445 -10.48 12.98 10.85
CA ALA A 445 -11.33 13.56 11.88
C ALA A 445 -10.52 14.43 12.86
N ARG A 446 -9.38 13.91 13.35
CA ARG A 446 -8.51 14.62 14.29
C ARG A 446 -7.98 15.93 13.71
N ILE A 447 -7.58 15.93 12.43
CA ILE A 447 -7.10 17.13 11.73
C ILE A 447 -8.20 18.20 11.66
N GLU A 448 -9.41 17.82 11.25
CA GLU A 448 -10.53 18.76 11.12
C GLU A 448 -11.01 19.29 12.47
N TYR A 449 -11.01 18.47 13.53
CA TYR A 449 -11.27 18.96 14.90
C TYR A 449 -10.24 19.98 15.35
N LYS A 450 -8.95 19.75 15.06
CA LYS A 450 -7.88 20.70 15.41
C LYS A 450 -8.06 22.04 14.69
N ILE A 451 -8.54 22.02 13.45
CA ILE A 451 -8.85 23.24 12.68
C ILE A 451 -10.06 23.95 13.31
N ALA A 452 -11.12 23.22 13.64
CA ALA A 452 -12.30 23.78 14.30
C ALA A 452 -11.95 24.46 15.63
N MET A 453 -11.13 23.83 16.48
CA MET A 453 -10.71 24.38 17.77
C MET A 453 -9.91 25.68 17.60
N ARG A 454 -8.94 25.72 16.67
CA ARG A 454 -8.16 26.93 16.40
C ARG A 454 -9.03 28.08 15.91
N LEU A 455 -10.03 27.79 15.06
CA LEU A 455 -10.95 28.82 14.56
C LEU A 455 -11.88 29.34 15.66
N LEU A 456 -12.32 28.50 16.60
CA LEU A 456 -13.09 28.92 17.78
C LEU A 456 -12.27 29.83 18.70
N GLU A 457 -11.04 29.45 19.01
CA GLU A 457 -10.13 30.24 19.85
C GLU A 457 -9.84 31.63 19.24
N ASN A 458 -9.64 31.69 17.91
CA ASN A 458 -9.47 32.95 17.18
C ASN A 458 -10.73 33.83 17.19
N LEU A 459 -11.93 33.23 17.20
CA LEU A 459 -13.18 33.97 17.32
C LEU A 459 -13.36 34.52 18.74
N GLU A 460 -13.09 33.73 19.77
CA GLU A 460 -13.20 34.15 21.17
C GLU A 460 -12.23 35.29 21.51
N THR A 461 -10.98 35.20 21.06
CA THR A 461 -9.96 36.26 21.25
C THR A 461 -10.36 37.55 20.54
N LYS A 462 -10.91 37.48 19.32
CA LYS A 462 -11.44 38.65 18.59
C LYS A 462 -12.66 39.26 19.30
N THR A 463 -13.55 38.43 19.85
CA THR A 463 -14.74 38.89 20.57
C THR A 463 -14.39 39.57 21.91
N ARG A 464 -13.35 39.09 22.61
CA ARG A 464 -12.83 39.72 23.84
C ARG A 464 -12.16 41.07 23.57
N ARG A 465 -11.43 41.23 22.46
CA ARG A 465 -10.83 42.51 22.05
C ARG A 465 -11.88 43.58 21.74
N VAL A 466 -12.91 43.23 20.98
CA VAL A 466 -14.00 44.17 20.63
C VAL A 466 -14.82 44.59 21.86
N LYS A 467 -15.03 43.71 22.84
CA LYS A 467 -15.68 44.07 24.12
C LYS A 467 -14.83 45.02 24.97
N HIS A 468 -13.51 44.89 24.96
CA HIS A 468 -12.60 45.80 25.66
C HIS A 468 -12.51 47.19 25.01
N GLU A 469 -12.63 47.28 23.69
CA GLU A 469 -12.67 48.56 22.97
C GLU A 469 -14.00 49.30 23.18
N ASN A 470 -15.12 48.58 23.21
CA ASN A 470 -16.44 49.18 23.43
C ASN A 470 -16.75 49.51 24.91
N SER A 471 -15.91 49.09 25.87
CA SER A 471 -16.02 49.48 27.28
C SER A 471 -15.12 50.67 27.67
N ASN A 472 -14.33 51.17 26.71
CA ASN A 472 -13.44 52.32 26.86
C ASN A 472 -13.98 53.59 26.14
N PHE A 473 -15.24 53.53 25.70
CA PHE A 473 -16.10 54.66 25.34
C PHE A 473 -17.28 54.67 26.30
#